data_AF-A0A955WBS9-F1
#
_entry.id   AF-A0A955WBS9-F1
#
_cell.length_a   1.000
_cell.length_b   1.000
_cell.length_c   1.000
_cell.angle_alpha   90.00
_cell.angle_beta   90.00
_cell.angle_gamma   90.00
#
_symmetry.space_group_name_H-M   'P 1'
#
loop_
_entity.id
_entity.type
_entity.pdbx_description
1 polymer ?
#
loop_
_entity_poly.entity_id
_entity_poly.type
_entity_poly.pdbx_seq_one_letter_code
_entity_poly.pdbx_strand_id
1 'polypeptide(L)'
;MAKSPPPPQLVQIADGVHALETTLRVAPGFYLPVRCTVLRMRSGGLMLVSPLAMDDALAAQVEALGPVEHLVAPNNLHHLFLDAAVRRWPAARVYLAPGLPTKLAKLGRKVPAHSVLPEGLPDEVTGVLLDGTPFLGETLLFHAPSATLVVTDFVFHVLAPKGLFTGLILRLVRAHRAFAQSAEVRVLMRDKPAAARSAQRVLSLPFTRVVMAHGEVVDVDAKARLTAALTKMLSWANAPGGALTEGPR
;
A
#
# COMPACT_ATOMS: atom_id res chain seq x y z
N MET A 1 26.90 -11.34 -11.89
CA MET A 1 25.87 -10.43 -12.46
C MET A 1 24.52 -10.83 -11.90
N ALA A 2 23.82 -9.94 -11.19
CA ALA A 2 22.47 -10.25 -10.72
C ALA A 2 21.52 -10.22 -11.92
N LYS A 3 20.78 -11.32 -12.16
CA LYS A 3 19.76 -11.41 -13.22
C LYS A 3 18.76 -10.27 -13.06
N SER A 4 18.32 -9.68 -14.17
CA SER A 4 17.19 -8.75 -14.18
C SER A 4 16.00 -9.38 -13.44
N PRO A 5 15.23 -8.60 -12.66
CA PRO A 5 14.07 -9.15 -11.98
C PRO A 5 13.08 -9.75 -12.99
N PRO A 6 12.33 -10.80 -12.60
CA PRO A 6 11.36 -11.44 -13.49
C PRO A 6 10.27 -10.44 -13.89
N PRO A 7 9.63 -10.59 -15.07
CA PRO A 7 8.45 -9.80 -15.39
C PRO A 7 7.35 -10.06 -14.34
N PRO A 8 6.45 -9.09 -14.09
CA PRO A 8 5.35 -9.32 -13.18
C PRO A 8 4.41 -10.42 -13.67
N GLN A 9 3.83 -11.14 -12.72
CA GLN A 9 2.89 -12.23 -12.98
C GLN A 9 1.56 -11.95 -12.30
N LEU A 10 0.47 -12.21 -13.01
CA LEU A 10 -0.89 -12.15 -12.47
C LEU A 10 -1.17 -13.43 -11.66
N VAL A 11 -1.55 -13.25 -10.41
CA VAL A 11 -1.91 -14.33 -9.49
C VAL A 11 -3.24 -14.02 -8.81
N GLN A 12 -4.05 -15.04 -8.58
CA GLN A 12 -5.26 -14.91 -7.79
C GLN A 12 -4.93 -15.13 -6.30
N ILE A 13 -5.37 -14.21 -5.45
CA ILE A 13 -5.20 -14.30 -3.97
C ILE A 13 -6.46 -14.87 -3.33
N ALA A 14 -7.64 -14.39 -3.77
CA ALA A 14 -8.95 -14.81 -3.30
C ALA A 14 -9.99 -14.51 -4.39
N ASP A 15 -11.25 -14.86 -4.14
CA ASP A 15 -12.33 -14.36 -4.99
C ASP A 15 -12.37 -12.82 -4.99
N GLY A 16 -12.45 -12.24 -6.18
CA GLY A 16 -12.39 -10.79 -6.39
C GLY A 16 -11.06 -10.10 -6.03
N VAL A 17 -9.99 -10.84 -5.69
CA VAL A 17 -8.69 -10.26 -5.32
C VAL A 17 -7.56 -10.95 -6.09
N HIS A 18 -6.89 -10.18 -6.94
CA HIS A 18 -5.71 -10.62 -7.68
C HIS A 18 -4.52 -9.73 -7.35
N ALA A 19 -3.32 -10.16 -7.76
CA ALA A 19 -2.11 -9.38 -7.64
C ALA A 19 -1.25 -9.52 -8.89
N LEU A 20 -0.54 -8.44 -9.22
CA LEU A 20 0.64 -8.50 -10.08
C LEU A 20 1.86 -8.48 -9.18
N GLU A 21 2.72 -9.49 -9.28
CA GLU A 21 3.87 -9.63 -8.38
C GLU A 21 5.18 -9.69 -9.15
N THR A 22 6.16 -8.91 -8.70
CA THR A 22 7.54 -8.97 -9.22
C THR A 22 8.52 -8.57 -8.12
N THR A 23 9.79 -8.44 -8.47
CA THR A 23 10.83 -7.87 -7.63
C THR A 23 11.34 -6.58 -8.25
N LEU A 24 11.36 -5.48 -7.50
CA LEU A 24 11.98 -4.24 -7.94
C LEU A 24 13.43 -4.20 -7.47
N ARG A 25 14.36 -3.87 -8.38
CA ARG A 25 15.73 -3.50 -8.00
C ARG A 25 15.74 -2.04 -7.58
N VAL A 26 15.69 -1.79 -6.26
CA VAL A 26 15.69 -0.43 -5.70
C VAL A 26 17.08 0.19 -5.80
N ALA A 27 18.12 -0.58 -5.52
CA ALA A 27 19.53 -0.19 -5.65
C ALA A 27 20.40 -1.44 -5.94
N PRO A 28 21.69 -1.29 -6.31
CA PRO A 28 22.59 -2.43 -6.48
C PRO A 28 22.63 -3.32 -5.23
N GLY A 29 22.19 -4.57 -5.36
CA GLY A 29 22.14 -5.55 -4.27
C GLY A 29 20.96 -5.40 -3.29
N PHE A 30 20.07 -4.42 -3.49
CA PHE A 30 18.81 -4.24 -2.78
C PHE A 30 17.62 -4.48 -3.71
N TYR A 31 16.91 -5.58 -3.45
CA TYR A 31 15.78 -6.06 -4.24
C TYR A 31 14.58 -6.27 -3.32
N LEU A 32 13.45 -5.68 -3.67
CA LEU A 32 12.25 -5.73 -2.86
C LEU A 32 11.13 -6.39 -3.66
N PRO A 33 10.43 -7.41 -3.13
CA PRO A 33 9.20 -7.88 -3.75
C PRO A 33 8.20 -6.73 -3.78
N VAL A 34 7.54 -6.50 -4.91
CA VAL A 34 6.54 -5.44 -5.08
C VAL A 34 5.27 -6.04 -5.65
N ARG A 35 4.13 -5.50 -5.24
CA ARG A 35 2.80 -5.95 -5.63
C ARG A 35 1.94 -4.78 -6.08
N CYS A 36 1.25 -4.95 -7.22
CA CYS A 36 0.02 -4.23 -7.52
C CYS A 36 -1.15 -5.10 -7.07
N THR A 37 -2.05 -4.58 -6.25
CA THR A 37 -3.26 -5.33 -5.85
C THR A 37 -4.41 -4.95 -6.79
N VAL A 38 -5.11 -5.95 -7.30
CA VAL A 38 -6.25 -5.79 -8.21
C VAL A 38 -7.51 -6.25 -7.49
N LEU A 39 -8.42 -5.33 -7.25
CA LEU A 39 -9.70 -5.58 -6.59
C LEU A 39 -10.83 -5.53 -7.63
N ARG A 40 -11.69 -6.54 -7.63
CA ARG A 40 -12.90 -6.55 -8.44
C ARG A 40 -14.00 -5.76 -7.72
N MET A 41 -14.50 -4.73 -8.36
CA MET A 41 -15.60 -3.89 -7.88
C MET A 41 -16.96 -4.54 -8.17
N ARG A 42 -18.02 -4.11 -7.48
CA ARG A 42 -19.41 -4.54 -7.75
C ARG A 42 -19.90 -4.22 -9.16
N SER A 43 -19.35 -3.19 -9.80
CA SER A 43 -19.62 -2.86 -11.21
C SER A 43 -19.16 -3.95 -12.18
N GLY A 44 -18.28 -4.86 -11.74
CA GLY A 44 -17.54 -5.78 -12.60
C GLY A 44 -16.20 -5.21 -13.07
N GLY A 45 -15.93 -3.92 -12.83
CA GLY A 45 -14.65 -3.29 -13.09
C GLY A 45 -13.60 -3.57 -12.03
N LEU A 46 -12.41 -2.99 -12.22
CA LEU A 46 -11.22 -3.23 -11.42
C LEU A 46 -10.67 -1.95 -10.80
N MET A 47 -10.21 -2.07 -9.56
CA MET A 47 -9.34 -1.10 -8.89
C MET A 47 -7.92 -1.66 -8.77
N LEU A 48 -6.95 -0.95 -9.35
CA LEU A 48 -5.52 -1.26 -9.26
C LEU A 48 -4.86 -0.37 -8.21
N VAL A 49 -4.28 -0.98 -7.18
CA VAL A 49 -3.59 -0.31 -6.09
C VAL A 49 -2.08 -0.51 -6.23
N SER A 50 -1.33 0.58 -6.28
CA SER A 50 0.13 0.60 -6.55
C SER A 50 0.49 -0.09 -7.88
N PRO A 51 0.06 0.45 -9.05
CA PRO A 51 0.35 -0.16 -10.35
C PRO A 51 1.82 -0.51 -10.58
N LEU A 52 2.07 -1.59 -11.33
CA LEU A 52 3.39 -2.01 -11.78
C LEU A 52 3.58 -1.75 -13.27
N ALA A 53 4.82 -1.83 -13.76
CA ALA A 53 5.09 -1.90 -15.19
C ALA A 53 4.42 -3.15 -15.77
N MET A 54 3.69 -2.98 -16.87
CA MET A 54 3.01 -4.07 -17.56
C MET A 54 3.25 -3.89 -19.06
N ASP A 55 3.57 -4.98 -19.74
CA ASP A 55 3.48 -5.04 -21.20
C ASP A 55 2.03 -5.24 -21.64
N ASP A 56 1.79 -5.29 -22.95
CA ASP A 56 0.45 -5.42 -23.53
C ASP A 56 -0.14 -6.81 -23.27
N ALA A 57 0.69 -7.86 -23.16
CA ALA A 57 0.22 -9.20 -22.86
C ALA A 57 -0.31 -9.30 -21.42
N LEU A 58 0.40 -8.72 -20.46
CA LEU A 58 -0.04 -8.66 -19.07
C LEU A 58 -1.21 -7.70 -18.89
N ALA A 59 -1.28 -6.62 -19.69
CA ALA A 59 -2.45 -5.74 -19.79
C ALA A 59 -3.72 -6.52 -20.09
N ALA A 60 -3.68 -7.30 -21.18
CA ALA A 60 -4.82 -8.03 -21.68
C ALA A 60 -5.29 -9.08 -20.67
N GLN A 61 -4.37 -9.70 -19.91
CA GLN A 61 -4.73 -10.59 -18.81
C GLN A 61 -5.48 -9.87 -17.68
N VAL A 62 -5.06 -8.66 -17.32
CA VAL A 62 -5.78 -7.85 -16.32
C VAL A 62 -7.16 -7.45 -16.85
N GLU A 63 -7.24 -6.97 -18.10
CA GLU A 63 -8.50 -6.55 -18.73
C GLU A 63 -9.48 -7.70 -18.93
N ALA A 64 -8.99 -8.93 -19.10
CA ALA A 64 -9.81 -10.13 -19.13
C ALA A 64 -10.51 -10.42 -17.77
N LEU A 65 -10.01 -9.86 -16.66
CA LEU A 65 -10.71 -9.94 -15.37
C LEU A 65 -11.89 -8.94 -15.30
N GLY A 66 -11.79 -7.81 -16.00
CA GLY A 66 -12.77 -6.71 -16.03
C GLY A 66 -12.15 -5.39 -16.48
N PRO A 67 -12.95 -4.37 -16.83
CA PRO A 67 -12.44 -3.05 -17.22
C PRO A 67 -11.74 -2.37 -16.04
N VAL A 68 -10.61 -1.71 -16.28
CA VAL A 68 -9.92 -0.93 -15.23
C VAL A 68 -10.62 0.42 -15.04
N GLU A 69 -11.27 0.57 -13.88
CA GLU A 69 -12.08 1.76 -13.55
C GLU A 69 -11.36 2.69 -12.56
N HIS A 70 -10.47 2.17 -11.73
CA HIS A 70 -9.81 2.93 -10.67
C HIS A 70 -8.30 2.64 -10.62
N LEU A 71 -7.49 3.69 -10.54
CA LEU A 71 -6.04 3.63 -10.34
C LEU A 71 -5.69 4.35 -9.05
N VAL A 72 -4.98 3.67 -8.15
CA VAL A 72 -4.64 4.21 -6.83
C VAL A 72 -3.13 4.23 -6.65
N ALA A 73 -2.59 5.41 -6.37
CA ALA A 73 -1.26 5.59 -5.80
C ALA A 73 -1.40 5.82 -4.29
N PRO A 74 -1.24 4.76 -3.46
CA PRO A 74 -1.75 4.73 -2.10
C PRO A 74 -0.89 5.52 -1.10
N ASN A 75 0.35 5.86 -1.47
CA ASN A 75 1.25 6.65 -0.66
C ASN A 75 2.26 7.43 -1.53
N ASN A 76 3.15 8.18 -0.89
CA ASN A 76 4.17 9.01 -1.55
C ASN A 76 5.35 8.22 -2.14
N LEU A 77 5.42 6.91 -2.02
CA LEU A 77 6.48 6.04 -2.54
C LEU A 77 5.98 5.10 -3.67
N HIS A 78 4.72 4.69 -3.62
CA HIS A 78 4.07 3.72 -4.50
C HIS A 78 3.38 4.36 -5.72
N HIS A 79 4.15 5.15 -6.49
CA HIS A 79 3.64 5.91 -7.64
C HIS A 79 4.54 5.83 -8.89
N LEU A 80 5.52 4.91 -8.88
CA LEU A 80 6.54 4.81 -9.93
C LEU A 80 5.94 4.55 -11.32
N PHE A 81 4.97 3.64 -11.40
CA PHE A 81 4.35 3.24 -12.68
C PHE A 81 2.95 3.83 -12.91
N LEU A 82 2.54 4.78 -12.07
CA LEU A 82 1.23 5.43 -12.19
C LEU A 82 1.04 6.09 -13.56
N ASP A 83 2.04 6.82 -14.07
CA ASP A 83 1.91 7.56 -15.33
C ASP A 83 1.70 6.59 -16.51
N ALA A 84 2.32 5.41 -16.47
CA ALA A 84 2.12 4.37 -17.47
C ALA A 84 0.71 3.78 -17.39
N ALA A 85 0.22 3.52 -16.18
CA ALA A 85 -1.14 3.03 -15.97
C ALA A 85 -2.20 4.05 -16.43
N VAL A 86 -2.01 5.35 -16.15
CA VAL A 86 -2.93 6.42 -16.59
C VAL A 86 -2.95 6.54 -18.11
N ARG A 87 -1.80 6.40 -18.79
CA ARG A 87 -1.77 6.40 -20.26
C ARG A 87 -2.48 5.19 -20.87
N ARG A 88 -2.38 4.03 -20.21
CA ARG A 88 -3.05 2.80 -20.65
C ARG A 88 -4.55 2.87 -20.47
N TRP A 89 -5.01 3.34 -19.30
CA TRP A 89 -6.42 3.42 -18.94
C TRP A 89 -6.84 4.87 -18.68
N PRO A 90 -6.95 5.71 -19.73
CA PRO A 90 -7.21 7.15 -19.57
C PRO A 90 -8.61 7.45 -19.03
N ALA A 91 -9.54 6.50 -19.12
CA ALA A 91 -10.90 6.61 -18.56
C ALA A 91 -10.96 6.27 -17.06
N ALA A 92 -9.92 5.65 -16.49
CA ALA A 92 -9.91 5.26 -15.10
C ALA A 92 -9.82 6.48 -14.17
N ARG A 93 -10.59 6.47 -13.09
CA ARG A 93 -10.50 7.48 -12.03
C ARG A 93 -9.19 7.29 -11.26
N VAL A 94 -8.45 8.38 -11.07
CA VAL A 94 -7.15 8.35 -10.39
C VAL A 94 -7.30 8.87 -8.96
N TYR A 95 -6.72 8.13 -8.02
CA TYR A 95 -6.67 8.48 -6.61
C TYR A 95 -5.22 8.61 -6.17
N LEU A 96 -4.87 9.76 -5.60
CA LEU A 96 -3.52 10.06 -5.14
C LEU A 96 -3.50 10.23 -3.63
N ALA A 97 -2.49 9.68 -2.98
CA ALA A 97 -2.20 9.95 -1.58
C ALA A 97 -2.02 11.45 -1.27
N PRO A 98 -2.35 11.90 -0.05
CA PRO A 98 -2.01 13.24 0.40
C PRO A 98 -0.52 13.55 0.23
N GLY A 99 -0.22 14.73 -0.33
CA GLY A 99 1.14 15.20 -0.61
C GLY A 99 1.74 14.68 -1.92
N LEU A 100 1.18 13.62 -2.52
CA LEU A 100 1.67 13.08 -3.79
C LEU A 100 1.52 14.06 -4.97
N PRO A 101 0.42 14.81 -5.14
CA PRO A 101 0.31 15.81 -6.19
C PRO A 101 1.45 16.83 -6.16
N THR A 102 1.76 17.36 -4.96
CA THR A 102 2.88 18.29 -4.75
C THR A 102 4.22 17.63 -5.04
N LYS A 103 4.43 16.38 -4.62
CA LYS A 103 5.66 15.63 -4.92
C LYS A 103 5.85 15.43 -6.42
N LEU A 104 4.82 15.02 -7.15
CA LEU A 104 4.86 14.83 -8.59
C LEU A 104 5.22 16.13 -9.31
N ALA A 105 4.58 17.24 -8.94
CA ALA A 105 4.89 18.56 -9.49
C ALA A 105 6.35 18.97 -9.25
N LYS A 106 6.88 18.77 -8.03
CA LYS A 106 8.30 19.03 -7.70
C LYS A 106 9.28 18.17 -8.48
N LEU A 107 8.86 16.97 -8.89
CA LEU A 107 9.65 16.07 -9.75
C LEU A 107 9.51 16.41 -11.25
N GLY A 108 8.76 17.46 -11.62
CA GLY A 108 8.48 17.81 -13.01
C GLY A 108 7.57 16.80 -13.72
N ARG A 109 6.87 15.93 -12.99
CA ARG A 109 5.94 14.95 -13.56
C ARG A 109 4.57 15.58 -13.77
N LYS A 110 3.87 15.17 -14.84
CA LYS A 110 2.47 15.54 -15.09
C LYS A 110 1.61 14.98 -13.96
N VAL A 111 0.84 15.84 -13.31
CA VAL A 111 -0.17 15.43 -12.32
C VAL A 111 -1.47 15.12 -13.08
N PRO A 112 -2.01 13.90 -13.02
CA PRO A 112 -3.28 13.57 -13.68
C PRO A 112 -4.47 14.26 -12.98
N ALA A 113 -5.62 14.32 -13.64
CA ALA A 113 -6.88 14.64 -12.94
C ALA A 113 -7.15 13.54 -11.90
N HIS A 114 -7.42 13.93 -10.66
CA HIS A 114 -7.45 13.00 -9.54
C HIS A 114 -8.36 13.46 -8.40
N SER A 115 -8.70 12.51 -7.54
CA SER A 115 -9.17 12.76 -6.16
C SER A 115 -8.03 12.48 -5.18
N VAL A 116 -7.99 13.20 -4.06
CA VAL A 116 -7.02 12.95 -2.99
C VAL A 116 -7.62 11.93 -2.03
N LEU A 117 -6.89 10.84 -1.78
CA LEU A 117 -7.35 9.78 -0.88
C LEU A 117 -7.61 10.33 0.55
N PRO A 118 -8.67 9.86 1.24
CA PRO A 118 -9.62 8.83 0.83
C PRO A 118 -10.87 9.33 0.06
N GLU A 119 -10.88 10.58 -0.39
CA GLU A 119 -12.06 11.19 -1.03
C GLU A 119 -12.41 10.53 -2.37
N GLY A 120 -13.72 10.36 -2.62
CA GLY A 120 -14.26 9.85 -3.89
C GLY A 120 -14.04 8.35 -4.13
N LEU A 121 -13.51 7.62 -3.14
CA LEU A 121 -13.46 6.15 -3.21
C LEU A 121 -14.88 5.58 -3.36
N PRO A 122 -15.06 4.49 -4.12
CA PRO A 122 -16.34 3.78 -4.18
C PRO A 122 -16.80 3.33 -2.79
N ASP A 123 -18.12 3.30 -2.56
CA ASP A 123 -18.71 2.99 -1.24
C ASP A 123 -18.27 1.65 -0.63
N GLU A 124 -17.90 0.70 -1.48
CA GLU A 124 -17.42 -0.62 -1.06
C GLU A 124 -15.94 -0.66 -0.66
N VAL A 125 -15.23 0.45 -0.78
CA VAL A 125 -13.83 0.63 -0.39
C VAL A 125 -13.72 1.71 0.68
N THR A 126 -13.44 1.29 1.92
CA THR A 126 -13.17 2.21 3.02
C THR A 126 -11.69 2.58 3.03
N GLY A 127 -11.37 3.87 2.84
CA GLY A 127 -10.02 4.39 3.02
C GLY A 127 -9.77 4.88 4.45
N VAL A 128 -8.62 4.51 5.03
CA VAL A 128 -8.13 5.06 6.31
C VAL A 128 -6.75 5.65 6.09
N LEU A 129 -6.64 6.98 6.19
CA LEU A 129 -5.36 7.66 6.17
C LEU A 129 -4.56 7.32 7.43
N LEU A 130 -3.29 6.96 7.28
CA LEU A 130 -2.37 6.76 8.39
C LEU A 130 -1.83 8.11 8.87
N ASP A 131 -2.50 8.69 9.86
CA ASP A 131 -2.08 9.96 10.43
C ASP A 131 -0.68 9.88 11.07
N GLY A 132 -0.05 11.04 11.22
CA GLY A 132 1.28 11.15 11.82
C GLY A 132 2.45 10.72 10.93
N THR A 133 2.18 10.36 9.67
CA THR A 133 3.21 9.95 8.68
C THR A 133 3.27 10.87 7.45
N PRO A 134 3.46 12.20 7.58
CA PRO A 134 3.38 13.12 6.44
C PRO A 134 4.42 12.85 5.34
N PHE A 135 5.53 12.16 5.66
CA PHE A 135 6.52 11.72 4.68
C PHE A 135 5.99 10.60 3.76
N LEU A 136 5.07 9.78 4.27
CA LEU A 136 4.52 8.61 3.59
C LEU A 136 3.14 8.92 3.02
N GLY A 137 2.24 9.51 3.81
CA GLY A 137 0.88 9.87 3.39
C GLY A 137 0.04 8.64 2.99
N GLU A 138 0.28 7.48 3.61
CA GLU A 138 -0.36 6.24 3.18
C GLU A 138 -1.84 6.17 3.56
N THR A 139 -2.69 5.84 2.60
CA THR A 139 -4.08 5.46 2.85
C THR A 139 -4.25 3.96 2.72
N LEU A 140 -4.64 3.30 3.81
CA LEU A 140 -4.98 1.88 3.85
C LEU A 140 -6.39 1.69 3.30
N LEU A 141 -6.61 0.66 2.48
CA LEU A 141 -7.88 0.44 1.80
C LEU A 141 -8.51 -0.87 2.26
N PHE A 142 -9.73 -0.82 2.77
CA PHE A 142 -10.51 -2.00 3.09
C PHE A 142 -11.57 -2.22 2.02
N HIS A 143 -11.45 -3.33 1.30
CA HIS A 143 -12.38 -3.75 0.28
C HIS A 143 -13.43 -4.70 0.87
N ALA A 144 -14.62 -4.16 1.14
CA ALA A 144 -15.69 -4.84 1.86
C ALA A 144 -16.16 -6.16 1.20
N PRO A 145 -16.37 -6.25 -0.13
CA PRO A 145 -16.83 -7.48 -0.78
C PRO A 145 -15.92 -8.68 -0.54
N SER A 146 -14.61 -8.46 -0.47
CA SER A 146 -13.59 -9.51 -0.30
C SER A 146 -13.05 -9.64 1.12
N ALA A 147 -13.54 -8.82 2.05
CA ALA A 147 -12.99 -8.66 3.41
C ALA A 147 -11.45 -8.49 3.43
N THR A 148 -10.89 -7.76 2.47
CA THR A 148 -9.44 -7.61 2.30
C THR A 148 -8.97 -6.21 2.66
N LEU A 149 -8.01 -6.13 3.58
CA LEU A 149 -7.26 -4.92 3.88
C LEU A 149 -6.03 -4.86 2.97
N VAL A 150 -5.98 -3.86 2.09
CA VAL A 150 -4.82 -3.56 1.25
C VAL A 150 -4.00 -2.47 1.90
N VAL A 151 -2.71 -2.75 2.07
CA VAL A 151 -1.71 -1.85 2.61
C VAL A 151 -0.48 -1.85 1.71
N THR A 152 0.41 -0.89 1.89
CA THR A 152 1.67 -0.80 1.16
C THR A 152 2.85 -0.88 2.12
N ASP A 153 3.36 0.25 2.61
CA ASP A 153 4.51 0.34 3.51
C ASP A 153 4.11 0.26 4.99
N PHE A 154 2.82 0.17 5.31
CA PHE A 154 2.35 0.05 6.69
C PHE A 154 2.95 -1.15 7.44
N VAL A 155 3.08 -2.28 6.74
CA VAL A 155 3.66 -3.54 7.24
C VAL A 155 4.34 -4.31 6.11
N PHE A 156 5.38 -5.05 6.45
CA PHE A 156 6.16 -5.89 5.55
C PHE A 156 6.02 -7.36 5.95
N HIS A 157 6.10 -8.27 4.98
CA HIS A 157 6.10 -9.72 5.23
C HIS A 157 7.09 -10.45 4.32
N VAL A 158 8.34 -9.98 4.27
CA VAL A 158 9.37 -10.52 3.37
C VAL A 158 10.10 -11.70 4.03
N LEU A 159 9.66 -12.93 3.73
CA LEU A 159 10.24 -14.16 4.31
C LEU A 159 11.47 -14.69 3.56
N ALA A 160 11.60 -14.40 2.27
CA ALA A 160 12.73 -14.82 1.44
C ALA A 160 13.40 -13.60 0.77
N PRO A 161 14.17 -12.77 1.52
CA PRO A 161 14.81 -11.61 0.94
C PRO A 161 15.86 -12.00 -0.10
N LYS A 162 15.84 -11.33 -1.26
CA LYS A 162 16.77 -11.55 -2.37
C LYS A 162 17.85 -10.49 -2.38
N GLY A 163 19.11 -10.90 -2.50
CA GLY A 163 20.26 -9.99 -2.54
C GLY A 163 20.90 -9.73 -1.17
N LEU A 164 22.21 -9.54 -1.17
CA LEU A 164 23.04 -9.45 0.03
C LEU A 164 22.62 -8.26 0.92
N PHE A 165 22.26 -7.12 0.34
CA PHE A 165 21.88 -5.93 1.10
C PHE A 165 20.43 -5.92 1.55
N THR A 166 19.52 -6.59 0.83
CA THR A 166 18.10 -6.69 1.24
C THR A 166 17.95 -7.32 2.61
N GLY A 167 18.64 -8.43 2.86
CA GLY A 167 18.60 -9.10 4.16
C GLY A 167 19.12 -8.19 5.29
N LEU A 168 20.21 -7.48 5.04
CA LEU A 168 20.79 -6.54 6.00
C LEU A 168 19.85 -5.37 6.30
N ILE A 169 19.31 -4.71 5.25
CA ILE A 169 18.37 -3.59 5.39
C ILE A 169 17.15 -4.03 6.20
N LEU A 170 16.54 -5.17 5.84
CA LEU A 170 15.37 -5.69 6.55
C LEU A 170 15.66 -6.01 8.02
N ARG A 171 16.90 -6.38 8.38
CA ARG A 171 17.30 -6.59 9.79
C ARG A 171 17.38 -5.26 10.53
N LEU A 172 18.00 -4.25 9.93
CA LEU A 172 18.10 -2.90 10.50
C LEU A 172 16.71 -2.31 10.77
N VAL A 173 15.76 -2.57 9.86
CA VAL A 173 14.37 -2.13 10.01
C VAL A 173 13.50 -3.07 10.83
N ARG A 174 14.05 -4.15 11.41
CA ARG A 174 13.32 -5.14 12.21
C ARG A 174 12.13 -5.77 11.47
N ALA A 175 12.26 -5.97 10.16
CA ALA A 175 11.26 -6.59 9.28
C ALA A 175 11.82 -7.84 8.54
N HIS A 176 13.00 -8.32 8.92
CA HIS A 176 13.63 -9.46 8.30
C HIS A 176 12.93 -10.76 8.66
N ARG A 177 12.34 -11.44 7.64
CA ARG A 177 11.67 -12.73 7.78
C ARG A 177 10.56 -12.73 8.82
N ALA A 178 9.84 -11.62 8.91
CA ALA A 178 8.75 -11.44 9.86
C ALA A 178 7.61 -10.67 9.21
N PHE A 179 6.40 -10.87 9.73
CA PHE A 179 5.29 -9.94 9.50
C PHE A 179 5.41 -8.81 10.52
N ALA A 180 5.81 -7.62 10.07
CA ALA A 180 6.16 -6.55 10.98
C ALA A 180 5.87 -5.17 10.39
N GLN A 181 5.46 -4.24 11.25
CA GLN A 181 5.69 -2.83 10.96
C GLN A 181 7.18 -2.56 11.09
N SER A 182 7.75 -1.88 10.11
CA SER A 182 9.17 -1.62 10.07
C SER A 182 9.58 -0.50 11.05
N ALA A 183 10.80 -0.55 11.57
CA ALA A 183 11.28 0.32 12.64
C ALA A 183 11.48 1.78 12.19
N GLU A 184 11.91 1.98 10.95
CA GLU A 184 12.03 3.25 10.26
C GLU A 184 10.69 3.99 10.19
N VAL A 185 9.60 3.31 9.83
CA VAL A 185 8.26 3.94 9.80
C VAL A 185 7.91 4.45 11.20
N ARG A 186 8.17 3.66 12.25
CA ARG A 186 7.94 4.07 13.64
C ARG A 186 8.79 5.25 14.10
N VAL A 187 10.02 5.37 13.61
CA VAL A 187 10.94 6.45 13.97
C VAL A 187 10.59 7.74 13.23
N LEU A 188 10.19 7.63 11.96
CA LEU A 188 9.81 8.78 11.12
C LEU A 188 8.39 9.28 11.41
N MET A 189 7.58 8.53 12.16
CA MET A 189 6.29 8.96 12.69
C MET A 189 6.43 10.23 13.54
N ARG A 190 5.75 11.30 13.13
CA ARG A 190 5.73 12.57 13.86
C ARG A 190 4.66 12.62 14.94
N ASP A 191 3.44 12.21 14.59
CA ASP A 191 2.30 12.15 15.52
C ASP A 191 1.95 10.70 15.83
N LYS A 192 2.59 10.17 16.88
CA LYS A 192 2.42 8.79 17.34
C LYS A 192 1.01 8.49 17.87
N PRO A 193 0.39 9.37 18.70
CA PRO A 193 -1.00 9.19 19.10
C PRO A 193 -1.99 9.16 17.93
N ALA A 194 -1.86 10.05 16.94
CA ALA A 194 -2.76 10.05 15.77
C ALA A 194 -2.62 8.77 14.95
N ALA A 195 -1.40 8.31 14.76
CA ALA A 195 -1.17 7.04 14.10
C ALA A 195 -1.76 5.84 14.87
N ALA A 196 -1.68 5.84 16.20
CA ALA A 196 -2.28 4.79 17.02
C ALA A 196 -3.81 4.77 16.87
N ARG A 197 -4.46 5.94 16.80
CA ARG A 197 -5.90 6.05 16.51
C ARG A 197 -6.23 5.52 15.11
N SER A 198 -5.41 5.85 14.11
CA SER A 198 -5.54 5.30 12.75
C SER A 198 -5.45 3.77 12.77
N ALA A 199 -4.47 3.22 13.50
CA ALA A 199 -4.29 1.78 13.68
C ALA A 199 -5.51 1.11 14.32
N GLN A 200 -6.08 1.71 15.36
CA GLN A 200 -7.28 1.21 16.03
C GLN A 200 -8.48 1.20 15.09
N ARG A 201 -8.65 2.26 14.28
CA ARG A 201 -9.69 2.33 13.26
C ARG A 201 -9.51 1.27 12.18
N VAL A 202 -8.28 0.98 11.75
CA VAL A 202 -8.01 -0.11 10.81
C VAL A 202 -8.37 -1.45 11.43
N LEU A 203 -7.99 -1.70 12.68
CA LEU A 203 -8.27 -2.94 13.40
C LEU A 203 -9.77 -3.14 13.71
N SER A 204 -10.59 -2.09 13.71
CA SER A 204 -12.05 -2.24 13.85
C SER A 204 -12.73 -2.70 12.56
N LEU A 205 -12.09 -2.56 11.38
CA LEU A 205 -12.63 -3.02 10.10
C LEU A 205 -12.73 -4.55 10.06
N PRO A 206 -13.77 -5.14 9.44
CA PRO A 206 -14.01 -6.58 9.44
C PRO A 206 -13.20 -7.32 8.37
N PHE A 207 -11.90 -7.06 8.26
CA PHE A 207 -11.02 -7.78 7.33
C PHE A 207 -10.64 -9.16 7.86
N THR A 208 -10.52 -10.12 6.95
CA THR A 208 -10.00 -11.47 7.21
C THR A 208 -8.63 -11.70 6.57
N ARG A 209 -8.17 -10.74 5.75
CA ARG A 209 -6.89 -10.80 5.03
C ARG A 209 -6.21 -9.44 5.00
N VAL A 210 -4.87 -9.44 5.05
CA VAL A 210 -4.03 -8.29 4.77
C VAL A 210 -3.14 -8.58 3.56
N VAL A 211 -3.25 -7.74 2.54
CA VAL A 211 -2.40 -7.75 1.34
C VAL A 211 -1.49 -6.53 1.40
N MET A 212 -0.19 -6.73 1.62
CA MET A 212 0.81 -5.66 1.59
C MET A 212 1.54 -5.59 0.25
N ALA A 213 2.26 -4.50 -0.02
CA ALA A 213 3.06 -4.38 -1.23
C ALA A 213 4.31 -5.29 -1.21
N HIS A 214 4.81 -5.64 -0.02
CA HIS A 214 6.11 -6.28 0.15
C HIS A 214 6.03 -7.61 0.88
N GLY A 215 6.15 -8.70 0.13
CA GLY A 215 6.24 -10.06 0.65
C GLY A 215 4.92 -10.83 0.58
N GLU A 216 4.76 -11.78 1.49
CA GLU A 216 3.67 -12.76 1.43
C GLU A 216 2.36 -12.22 2.01
N VAL A 217 1.22 -12.59 1.41
CA VAL A 217 -0.11 -12.25 1.93
C VAL A 217 -0.34 -12.89 3.30
N VAL A 218 -1.15 -12.23 4.14
CA VAL A 218 -1.60 -12.78 5.43
C VAL A 218 -3.11 -13.00 5.38
N ASP A 219 -3.55 -14.25 5.32
CA ASP A 219 -4.95 -14.66 5.18
C ASP A 219 -5.44 -15.59 6.30
N VAL A 220 -4.55 -16.04 7.19
CA VAL A 220 -4.86 -16.74 8.43
C VAL A 220 -4.57 -15.84 9.62
N ASP A 221 -5.52 -15.76 10.55
CA ASP A 221 -5.46 -14.94 11.77
C ASP A 221 -5.04 -13.48 11.52
N ALA A 222 -5.45 -12.94 10.37
CA ALA A 222 -4.88 -11.70 9.84
C ALA A 222 -5.02 -10.52 10.80
N LYS A 223 -6.15 -10.42 11.50
CA LYS A 223 -6.37 -9.37 12.51
C LYS A 223 -5.44 -9.54 13.70
N ALA A 224 -5.35 -10.74 14.28
CA ALA A 224 -4.47 -11.01 15.41
C ALA A 224 -2.99 -10.79 15.06
N ARG A 225 -2.56 -11.27 13.89
CA ARG A 225 -1.21 -11.07 13.38
C ARG A 225 -0.90 -9.59 13.14
N LEU A 226 -1.85 -8.83 12.59
CA LEU A 226 -1.67 -7.38 12.40
C LEU A 226 -1.59 -6.67 13.75
N THR A 227 -2.48 -6.99 14.70
CA THR A 227 -2.41 -6.45 16.06
C THR A 227 -1.04 -6.69 16.69
N ALA A 228 -0.50 -7.91 16.59
CA ALA A 228 0.82 -8.25 17.09
C ALA A 228 1.93 -7.41 16.42
N ALA A 229 1.90 -7.29 15.09
CA ALA A 229 2.85 -6.47 14.32
C ALA A 229 2.78 -4.98 14.69
N LEU A 230 1.63 -4.50 15.16
CA LEU A 230 1.38 -3.12 15.54
C LEU A 230 1.50 -2.82 17.04
N THR A 231 1.87 -3.81 17.87
CA THR A 231 1.92 -3.67 19.34
C THR A 231 2.59 -2.37 19.81
N LYS A 232 3.74 -2.02 19.23
CA LYS A 232 4.45 -0.78 19.60
C LYS A 232 3.68 0.48 19.21
N MET A 233 3.08 0.51 18.03
CA MET A 233 2.29 1.65 17.59
C MET A 233 1.02 1.82 18.44
N LEU A 234 0.32 0.72 18.73
CA LEU A 234 -0.87 0.73 19.57
C LEU A 234 -0.57 1.23 21.00
N SER A 235 0.63 0.96 21.52
CA SER A 235 1.04 1.48 22.84
C SER A 235 1.08 3.01 22.93
N TRP A 236 1.13 3.73 21.79
CA TRP A 236 1.16 5.19 21.78
C TRP A 236 -0.19 5.86 22.01
N ALA A 237 -1.31 5.11 21.92
CA ALA A 237 -2.64 5.65 22.19
C ALA A 237 -2.79 6.17 23.63
N ASN A 238 -2.00 5.63 24.57
CA ASN A 238 -2.07 5.94 25.99
C ASN A 238 -0.88 6.80 26.48
N ALA A 239 -0.06 7.36 25.58
CA ALA A 239 1.08 8.18 25.99
C ALA A 239 0.57 9.55 26.51
N PRO A 240 0.94 9.96 27.75
CA PRO A 240 0.55 11.27 28.28
C PRO A 240 1.21 12.38 27.45
N GLY A 241 0.41 13.24 26.82
CA GLY A 241 0.91 14.34 25.99
C GLY A 241 -0.07 14.89 24.93
N GLY A 242 -1.22 14.27 24.71
CA GLY A 242 -2.24 14.78 23.78
C GLY A 242 -3.17 15.83 24.40
N ALA A 243 -2.64 16.90 25.00
CA ALA A 243 -3.46 18.08 25.24
C ALA A 243 -3.63 18.83 23.91
N LEU A 244 -4.85 18.84 23.39
CA LEU A 244 -5.24 19.68 22.27
C LEU A 244 -5.01 21.13 22.68
N THR A 245 -4.07 21.81 22.03
CA THR A 245 -4.04 23.27 22.07
C THR A 245 -5.23 23.75 21.25
N GLU A 246 -6.32 24.10 21.94
CA GLU A 246 -7.38 24.93 21.36
C GLU A 246 -6.75 26.26 20.94
N GLY A 247 -6.89 26.61 19.65
CA GLY A 247 -6.48 27.90 19.12
C GLY A 247 -7.37 29.03 19.65
N PRO A 248 -6.89 30.29 19.67
CA PRO A 248 -7.64 31.38 20.26
C PRO A 248 -8.86 31.74 19.41
N ARG A 249 -9.92 32.15 20.10
CA ARG A 249 -11.22 32.59 19.56
C ARG A 249 -11.11 33.86 18.72
#